data_AF-A0A5J5GH58-F1
#
_entry.id   AF-A0A5J5GH58-F1
#
_cell.length_a   1.000
_cell.length_b   1.000
_cell.length_c   1.000
_cell.angle_alpha   90.00
_cell.angle_beta   90.00
_cell.angle_gamma   90.00
#
_symmetry.space_group_name_H-M   'P 1'
#
loop_
_entity.id
_entity.type
_entity.pdbx_description
1 polymer ?
#
loop_
_entity_poly.entity_id
_entity_poly.type
_entity_poly.pdbx_seq_one_letter_code
_entity_poly.pdbx_strand_id
1 'polypeptide(L)'
;MSTNYYLRNRKEYIYHREEMNKRNQVINVFLNQLKEWNAAEENIYDVQFRIESLTNVGYEEIHIGKRSGGWKPLFEKQPQFKSVKELKDFYAKNEDVYEIVDEYGTVHTWEELKNELIDWPGEKENGDRSDNYRDAEGYVWAEYQFS
;
A
#
# COMPACT_ATOMS: atom_id res chain seq x y z
N MET A 1 -11.95 -6.96 -11.20
CA MET A 1 -11.33 -6.59 -9.91
C MET A 1 -9.88 -6.24 -10.18
N SER A 2 -9.36 -5.21 -9.52
CA SER A 2 -7.95 -4.81 -9.56
C SER A 2 -7.37 -5.04 -8.17
N THR A 3 -6.06 -5.29 -8.08
CA THR A 3 -5.36 -5.39 -6.80
C THR A 3 -3.99 -4.75 -6.94
N ASN A 4 -3.68 -3.82 -6.05
CA ASN A 4 -2.36 -3.21 -5.93
C ASN A 4 -1.49 -3.99 -4.93
N TYR A 5 -0.19 -3.99 -5.17
CA TYR A 5 0.80 -4.61 -4.30
C TYR A 5 1.88 -3.60 -3.92
N TYR A 6 2.38 -3.71 -2.70
CA TYR A 6 3.31 -2.77 -2.08
C TYR A 6 4.41 -3.51 -1.33
N LEU A 7 5.57 -2.88 -1.20
CA LEU A 7 6.53 -3.17 -0.15
C LEU A 7 6.23 -2.24 1.03
N ARG A 8 5.88 -2.83 2.17
CA ARG A 8 5.57 -2.10 3.41
C ARG A 8 6.71 -2.24 4.41
N ASN A 9 7.16 -1.13 4.98
CA ASN A 9 8.14 -1.18 6.07
C ASN A 9 7.48 -1.76 7.33
N ARG A 10 7.90 -2.97 7.73
CA ARG A 10 7.26 -3.73 8.82
C ARG A 10 7.36 -3.02 10.16
N LYS A 11 8.52 -2.43 10.48
CA LYS A 11 8.77 -1.79 11.77
C LYS A 11 7.98 -0.50 11.89
N GLU A 12 7.96 0.31 10.84
CA GLU A 12 7.17 1.54 10.80
C GLU A 12 5.67 1.24 10.88
N TYR A 13 5.19 0.22 10.16
CA TYR A 13 3.79 -0.19 10.22
C TYR A 13 3.37 -0.64 11.63
N ILE A 14 4.19 -1.47 12.31
CA ILE A 14 3.90 -1.92 13.68
C ILE A 14 3.87 -0.72 14.62
N TYR A 15 4.90 0.13 14.57
CA TYR A 15 4.99 1.33 15.40
C TYR A 15 3.80 2.26 15.17
N HIS A 16 3.45 2.52 13.91
CA HIS A 16 2.28 3.30 13.53
C HIS A 16 1.00 2.72 14.11
N ARG A 17 0.77 1.42 13.97
CA ARG A 17 -0.43 0.74 14.48
C ARG A 17 -0.52 0.84 16.00
N GLU A 18 0.58 0.66 16.71
CA GLU A 18 0.64 0.80 18.17
C GLU A 18 0.33 2.24 18.61
N GLU A 19 0.94 3.24 17.97
CA GLU A 19 0.69 4.65 18.26
C GLU A 19 -0.75 5.06 17.95
N MET A 20 -1.31 4.60 16.82
CA MET A 20 -2.71 4.82 16.47
C MET A 20 -3.65 4.17 17.48
N ASN A 21 -3.36 2.96 17.96
CA ASN A 21 -4.16 2.32 18.99
C ASN A 21 -4.16 3.12 20.30
N LYS A 22 -3.01 3.62 20.75
CA LYS A 22 -2.91 4.47 21.95
C LYS A 22 -3.69 5.78 21.76
N ARG A 23 -3.56 6.42 20.60
CA ARG A 23 -4.29 7.66 20.27
C ARG A 23 -5.79 7.42 20.26
N ASN A 24 -6.25 6.36 19.60
CA ASN A 24 -7.66 6.00 19.54
C ASN A 24 -8.25 5.71 20.92
N GLN A 25 -7.47 5.11 21.84
CA GLN A 25 -7.91 4.95 23.23
C GLN A 25 -8.15 6.31 23.91
N VAL A 26 -7.22 7.26 23.78
CA VAL A 26 -7.36 8.61 24.37
C VAL A 26 -8.53 9.37 23.73
N ILE A 27 -8.67 9.31 22.41
CA ILE A 27 -9.76 9.92 21.67
C ILE A 27 -11.10 9.37 22.16
N ASN A 28 -11.25 8.06 22.27
CA ASN A 28 -12.48 7.43 22.74
C ASN A 28 -12.85 7.84 24.17
N VAL A 29 -11.87 7.98 25.06
CA VAL A 29 -12.12 8.52 26.41
C VAL A 29 -12.68 9.94 26.34
N PHE A 30 -12.08 10.81 25.54
CA PHE A 30 -12.54 12.19 25.37
C PHE A 30 -13.93 12.29 24.72
N LEU A 31 -14.18 11.51 23.66
CA LEU A 31 -15.49 11.47 23.00
C LEU A 31 -16.59 10.98 23.96
N ASN A 32 -16.29 10.00 24.82
CA ASN A 32 -17.24 9.55 25.84
C ASN A 32 -17.53 10.64 26.88
N GLN A 33 -16.53 11.41 27.32
CA GLN A 33 -16.74 12.56 28.20
C GLN A 33 -17.63 13.63 27.56
N LEU A 34 -17.44 13.91 26.25
CA LEU A 34 -18.31 14.84 25.52
C LEU A 34 -19.77 14.36 25.47
N LYS A 35 -19.99 13.04 25.30
CA LYS A 35 -21.33 12.45 25.36
C LYS A 35 -21.96 12.62 26.74
N GLU A 36 -21.20 12.37 27.81
CA GLU A 36 -21.65 12.58 29.20
C GLU A 36 -22.02 14.04 29.48
N TRP A 37 -21.39 15.00 28.80
CA TRP A 37 -21.70 16.43 28.88
C TRP A 37 -22.87 16.87 27.99
N ASN A 38 -23.61 15.94 27.38
CA ASN A 38 -24.70 16.21 26.45
C ASN A 38 -24.28 17.06 25.23
N ALA A 39 -23.04 16.93 24.76
CA ALA A 39 -22.68 17.51 23.47
C ALA A 39 -23.49 16.83 22.35
N ALA A 40 -23.93 17.60 21.36
CA ALA A 40 -24.67 17.07 20.22
C ALA A 40 -23.82 16.02 19.48
N GLU A 41 -24.41 14.87 19.13
CA GLU A 41 -23.69 13.76 18.49
C GLU A 41 -22.96 14.17 17.20
N GLU A 42 -23.56 15.05 16.40
CA GLU A 42 -22.96 15.60 15.18
C GLU A 42 -21.61 16.30 15.46
N ASN A 43 -21.54 17.09 16.53
CA ASN A 43 -20.29 17.75 16.93
C ASN A 43 -19.22 16.76 17.40
N ILE A 44 -19.63 15.64 17.99
CA ILE A 44 -18.72 14.58 18.46
C ILE A 44 -18.12 13.84 17.27
N TYR A 45 -18.93 13.53 16.25
CA TYR A 45 -18.44 12.92 15.00
C TYR A 45 -17.47 13.85 14.26
N ASP A 46 -17.79 15.14 14.14
CA ASP A 46 -16.92 16.13 13.49
C ASP A 46 -15.57 16.27 14.21
N VAL A 47 -15.58 16.29 15.54
CA VAL A 47 -14.36 16.33 16.35
C VAL A 47 -13.55 15.05 16.18
N GLN A 48 -14.19 13.87 16.21
CA GLN A 48 -13.52 12.60 15.98
C GLN A 48 -12.83 12.58 14.61
N PHE A 49 -13.55 12.90 13.54
CA PHE A 49 -13.03 12.92 12.18
C PHE A 49 -11.85 13.90 12.02
N ARG A 50 -11.93 15.09 12.62
CA ARG A 50 -10.84 16.06 12.61
C ARG A 50 -9.61 15.56 13.36
N ILE A 51 -9.79 14.89 14.49
CA ILE A 51 -8.65 14.35 15.23
C ILE A 51 -8.01 13.20 14.45
N GLU A 52 -8.79 12.25 13.94
CA GLU A 52 -8.29 11.13 13.13
C GLU A 52 -7.50 11.63 11.91
N SER A 53 -8.02 12.63 11.19
CA SER A 53 -7.33 13.22 10.03
C SER A 53 -6.05 13.97 10.38
N LEU A 54 -5.99 14.66 11.53
CA LEU A 54 -4.80 15.38 11.99
C LEU A 54 -3.74 14.46 12.64
N THR A 55 -4.14 13.27 13.09
CA THR A 55 -3.27 12.37 13.86
C THR A 55 -2.83 11.13 13.07
N ASN A 56 -3.33 10.92 11.87
CA ASN A 56 -2.86 9.85 11.01
C ASN A 56 -1.44 10.17 10.51
N VAL A 57 -0.44 9.49 11.07
CA VAL A 57 0.94 9.54 10.58
C VAL A 57 1.05 8.48 9.47
N GLY A 58 1.76 8.71 8.39
CA GLY A 58 1.99 7.65 7.39
C GLY A 58 3.00 6.62 7.89
N TYR A 59 3.09 5.49 7.20
CA TYR A 59 4.26 4.61 7.20
C TYR A 59 4.72 4.46 5.74
N GLU A 60 5.99 4.11 5.51
CA GLU A 60 6.48 3.95 4.13
C GLU A 60 5.84 2.73 3.44
N GLU A 61 5.18 2.99 2.30
CA GLU A 61 4.74 1.98 1.33
C GLU A 61 5.29 2.33 -0.05
N ILE A 62 6.00 1.38 -0.65
CA ILE A 62 6.57 1.51 -1.99
C ILE A 62 5.70 0.69 -2.94
N HIS A 63 5.06 1.33 -3.91
CA HIS A 63 4.19 0.64 -4.86
C HIS A 63 5.00 -0.29 -5.78
N ILE A 64 4.59 -1.56 -5.87
CA ILE A 64 5.22 -2.54 -6.76
C ILE A 64 4.55 -2.48 -8.14
N GLY A 65 3.23 -2.59 -8.14
CA GLY A 65 2.45 -2.78 -9.34
C GLY A 65 1.02 -3.17 -9.04
N LYS A 66 0.22 -3.26 -10.10
CA LYS A 66 -1.17 -3.66 -10.03
C LYS A 66 -1.49 -4.75 -11.03
N ARG A 67 -2.38 -5.65 -10.60
CA ARG A 67 -3.09 -6.56 -11.51
C ARG A 67 -4.50 -6.05 -11.72
N SER A 68 -5.02 -6.23 -12.92
CA SER A 68 -6.42 -5.94 -13.24
C SER A 68 -7.00 -7.10 -14.04
N GLY A 69 -8.22 -7.52 -13.72
CA GLY A 69 -8.87 -8.66 -14.37
C GLY A 69 -8.81 -8.57 -15.91
N GLY A 70 -8.21 -9.58 -16.53
CA GLY A 70 -8.02 -9.67 -17.99
C GLY A 70 -6.81 -8.92 -18.54
N TRP A 71 -6.04 -8.20 -17.72
CA TRP A 71 -4.83 -7.48 -18.15
C TRP A 71 -3.58 -8.11 -17.53
N LYS A 72 -2.48 -8.09 -18.27
CA LYS A 72 -1.14 -8.34 -17.72
C LYS A 72 -0.79 -7.30 -16.67
N PRO A 73 0.14 -7.60 -15.76
CA PRO A 73 0.58 -6.65 -14.73
C PRO A 73 1.10 -5.34 -15.31
N LEU A 74 0.85 -4.26 -14.58
CA LEU A 74 1.55 -2.99 -14.77
C LEU A 74 2.35 -2.71 -13.50
N PHE A 75 3.67 -2.66 -13.62
CA PHE A 75 4.56 -2.32 -12.52
C PHE A 75 4.75 -0.81 -12.44
N GLU A 76 5.03 -0.29 -11.25
CA GLU A 76 5.35 1.11 -11.02
C GLU A 76 6.85 1.28 -10.89
N LYS A 77 7.46 2.15 -11.71
CA LYS A 77 8.87 2.49 -11.59
C LYS A 77 9.11 3.20 -10.27
N GLN A 78 10.02 2.66 -9.47
CA GLN A 78 10.46 3.28 -8.22
C GLN A 78 11.92 3.73 -8.32
N PRO A 79 12.35 4.68 -7.48
CA PRO A 79 13.77 5.04 -7.39
C PRO A 79 14.70 3.83 -7.11
N GLN A 80 14.20 2.82 -6.40
CA GLN A 80 14.93 1.65 -5.95
C GLN A 80 14.96 0.52 -6.98
N PHE A 81 13.96 0.43 -7.86
CA PHE A 81 13.83 -0.64 -8.85
C PHE A 81 13.01 -0.20 -10.07
N LYS A 82 13.46 -0.65 -11.25
CA LYS A 82 12.85 -0.38 -12.57
C LYS A 82 12.75 -1.64 -13.43
N SER A 83 12.87 -2.82 -12.80
CA SER A 83 12.69 -4.12 -13.45
C SER A 83 12.31 -5.17 -12.40
N VAL A 84 11.70 -6.28 -12.84
CA VAL A 84 11.28 -7.35 -11.91
C VAL A 84 12.49 -7.98 -11.22
N LYS A 85 13.59 -8.14 -11.95
CA LYS A 85 14.87 -8.55 -11.38
C LYS A 85 15.37 -7.60 -10.27
N GLU A 86 15.38 -6.29 -10.52
CA GLU A 86 15.82 -5.31 -9.51
C GLU A 86 14.88 -5.29 -8.30
N LEU A 87 13.57 -5.42 -8.50
CA LEU A 87 12.58 -5.56 -7.43
C LEU A 87 12.89 -6.78 -6.56
N LYS A 88 13.16 -7.95 -7.18
CA LYS A 88 13.53 -9.18 -6.47
C LYS A 88 14.81 -8.99 -5.65
N ASP A 89 15.84 -8.42 -6.27
CA ASP A 89 17.13 -8.17 -5.62
C ASP A 89 17.00 -7.17 -4.47
N PHE A 90 16.16 -6.14 -4.63
CA PHE A 90 15.87 -5.16 -3.58
C PHE A 90 15.14 -5.82 -2.41
N TYR A 91 14.09 -6.59 -2.66
CA TYR A 91 13.33 -7.29 -1.63
C TYR A 91 14.22 -8.28 -0.86
N ALA A 92 14.99 -9.13 -1.56
CA ALA A 92 15.86 -10.11 -0.92
C ALA A 92 16.95 -9.49 -0.03
N LYS A 93 17.43 -8.28 -0.37
CA LYS A 93 18.42 -7.55 0.45
C LYS A 93 17.81 -6.89 1.68
N ASN A 94 16.49 -6.71 1.72
CA ASN A 94 15.80 -5.95 2.75
C ASN A 94 14.59 -6.73 3.32
N GLU A 95 14.62 -8.07 3.28
CA GLU A 95 13.51 -8.92 3.73
C GLU A 95 13.21 -8.79 5.25
N ASP A 96 14.17 -8.26 6.01
CA ASP A 96 14.04 -7.97 7.43
C ASP A 96 13.37 -6.61 7.70
N VAL A 97 13.33 -5.74 6.69
CA VAL A 97 12.73 -4.39 6.76
C VAL A 97 11.37 -4.36 6.09
N TYR A 98 11.26 -4.89 4.88
CA TYR A 98 10.05 -4.82 4.06
C TYR A 98 9.32 -6.15 4.00
N GLU A 99 8.00 -6.07 3.91
CA GLU A 99 7.11 -7.18 3.58
C GLU A 99 6.26 -6.84 2.36
N ILE A 100 5.89 -7.85 1.58
CA ILE A 100 5.00 -7.67 0.44
C ILE A 100 3.57 -7.72 0.94
N VAL A 101 2.76 -6.73 0.59
CA VAL A 101 1.35 -6.67 0.95
C VAL A 101 0.48 -6.29 -0.25
N ASP A 102 -0.76 -6.77 -0.25
CA ASP A 102 -1.78 -6.22 -1.15
C ASP A 102 -2.48 -5.01 -0.53
N GLU A 103 -3.32 -4.33 -1.33
CA GLU A 103 -4.12 -3.17 -0.90
C GLU A 103 -5.10 -3.46 0.27
N TYR A 104 -5.36 -4.73 0.57
CA TYR A 104 -6.18 -5.15 1.71
C TYR A 104 -5.34 -5.45 2.95
N GLY A 105 -4.02 -5.32 2.86
CA GLY A 105 -3.07 -5.57 3.94
C GLY A 105 -2.70 -7.04 4.13
N THR A 106 -3.08 -7.93 3.21
CA THR A 106 -2.68 -9.34 3.24
C THR A 106 -1.19 -9.44 2.94
N VAL A 107 -0.44 -10.15 3.79
CA VAL A 107 1.00 -10.36 3.60
C VAL A 107 1.22 -11.52 2.64
N HIS A 108 2.14 -11.33 1.69
CA HIS A 108 2.51 -12.31 0.68
C HIS A 108 4.01 -12.63 0.77
N THR A 109 4.37 -13.87 0.48
CA THR A 109 5.73 -14.28 0.16
C THR A 109 6.11 -13.85 -1.26
N TRP A 110 7.40 -13.91 -1.60
CA TRP A 110 7.84 -13.65 -2.98
C TRP A 110 7.18 -14.58 -4.00
N GLU A 111 7.03 -15.87 -3.68
CA GLU A 111 6.40 -16.83 -4.59
C GLU A 111 4.89 -16.57 -4.75
N GLU A 112 4.21 -16.11 -3.69
CA GLU A 112 2.81 -15.69 -3.79
C GLU A 112 2.66 -14.41 -4.62
N LEU A 113 3.51 -13.41 -4.43
CA LEU A 113 3.55 -12.22 -5.29
C LEU A 113 3.80 -12.60 -6.74
N LYS A 114 4.69 -13.58 -6.98
CA LYS A 114 4.98 -14.06 -8.31
C LYS A 114 3.75 -14.65 -8.97
N ASN A 115 2.98 -15.48 -8.26
CA ASN A 115 1.76 -16.09 -8.79
C ASN A 115 0.61 -15.08 -8.95
N GLU A 116 0.43 -14.19 -7.98
CA GLU A 116 -0.70 -13.28 -7.94
C GLU A 116 -0.52 -12.06 -8.84
N LEU A 117 0.73 -11.59 -9.00
CA LEU A 117 1.07 -10.43 -9.81
C LEU A 117 2.01 -10.80 -10.96
N ILE A 118 3.26 -11.19 -10.72
CA ILE A 118 4.31 -11.19 -11.77
C ILE A 118 3.97 -12.07 -12.96
N ASP A 119 3.59 -13.31 -12.70
CA ASP A 119 3.25 -14.33 -13.71
C ASP A 119 1.76 -14.33 -14.03
N TRP A 120 1.03 -13.28 -13.62
CA TRP A 120 -0.40 -13.19 -13.87
C TRP A 120 -0.69 -13.28 -15.38
N PRO A 121 -1.49 -14.26 -15.83
CA PRO A 121 -1.55 -14.67 -17.23
C PRO A 121 -2.30 -13.71 -18.16
N GLY A 122 -2.77 -12.56 -17.64
CA GLY A 122 -3.74 -11.67 -18.27
C GLY A 122 -3.68 -11.58 -19.80
N GLU A 123 -4.86 -11.59 -20.43
CA GLU A 123 -4.99 -11.71 -21.89
C GLU A 123 -4.66 -10.42 -22.64
N LYS A 124 -4.74 -9.26 -21.97
CA LYS A 124 -4.54 -7.93 -22.54
C LYS A 124 -3.23 -7.33 -22.05
N GLU A 125 -2.40 -6.86 -22.97
CA GLU A 125 -1.21 -6.06 -22.63
C GLU A 125 -1.63 -4.66 -22.17
N ASN A 126 -0.96 -4.10 -21.16
CA ASN A 126 -1.04 -2.66 -20.94
C ASN A 126 -0.48 -1.99 -22.20
N GLY A 127 -1.35 -1.26 -22.92
CA GLY A 127 -1.01 -0.71 -24.24
C GLY A 127 0.24 0.18 -24.21
N ASP A 128 0.80 0.42 -25.40
CA ASP A 128 1.96 1.28 -25.62
C ASP A 128 1.61 2.76 -25.37
N ARG A 129 1.32 3.09 -24.11
CA ARG A 129 1.35 4.47 -23.67
C ARG A 129 2.80 4.95 -23.72
N SER A 130 3.00 6.21 -24.08
CA SER A 130 4.34 6.80 -24.22
C SER A 130 5.13 6.87 -22.91
N ASP A 131 4.44 6.73 -21.78
CA ASP A 131 4.98 6.74 -20.42
C ASP A 131 5.15 5.31 -19.84
N ASN A 132 5.07 4.28 -20.69
CA ASN A 132 5.38 2.90 -20.33
C ASN A 132 6.68 2.44 -21.02
N TYR A 133 7.41 1.54 -20.36
CA TYR A 133 8.54 0.82 -20.96
C TYR A 133 8.51 -0.66 -20.59
N ARG A 134 9.32 -1.45 -21.29
CA ARG A 134 9.52 -2.87 -20.98
C ARG A 134 10.91 -3.10 -20.40
N ASP A 135 10.99 -3.89 -19.35
CA ASP A 135 12.28 -4.38 -18.87
C ASP A 135 12.84 -5.48 -19.79
N ALA A 136 14.04 -5.98 -19.47
CA ALA A 136 14.71 -7.01 -20.26
C ALA A 136 13.96 -8.36 -20.29
N GLU A 137 13.05 -8.59 -19.35
CA GLU A 137 12.23 -9.80 -19.24
C GLU A 137 10.85 -9.61 -19.90
N GLY A 138 10.56 -8.40 -20.39
CA GLY A 138 9.35 -8.06 -21.15
C GLY A 138 8.19 -7.54 -20.31
N TYR A 139 8.38 -7.38 -18.99
CA TYR A 139 7.36 -6.83 -18.09
C TYR A 139 7.16 -5.34 -18.34
N VAL A 140 5.92 -4.86 -18.23
CA VAL A 140 5.55 -3.47 -18.52
C VAL A 140 5.59 -2.63 -17.24
N TRP A 141 6.28 -1.50 -17.33
CA TRP A 141 6.50 -0.55 -16.24
C TRP A 141 5.97 0.82 -16.61
N ALA A 142 5.25 1.45 -15.70
CA ALA A 142 4.85 2.85 -15.81
C ALA A 142 5.97 3.76 -15.27
N GLU A 143 6.26 4.86 -15.98
CA GLU A 143 7.19 5.89 -15.51
C GLU A 143 6.58 6.88 -14.50
N TYR A 144 5.26 6.82 -14.32
CA TYR A 144 4.49 7.65 -13.39
C TYR A 144 4.04 6.84 -12.18
N GLN A 145 3.80 7.53 -11.06
CA GLN A 145 3.23 6.94 -9.86
C GLN A 145 1.72 6.74 -10.04
N PHE A 146 1.20 5.59 -9.61
CA PHE A 146 -0.23 5.33 -9.61
C PHE A 146 -0.91 6.24 -8.60
N SER A 147 -1.96 6.93 -9.07
CA SER A 147 -2.84 7.77 -8.26
C SER A 147 -3.86 6.96 -7.48
#